data_AF-A0A658BN81-F1
#
_entry.id   AF-A0A658BN81-F1
#
_cell.length_a   1.000
_cell.length_b   1.000
_cell.length_c   1.000
_cell.angle_alpha   90.00
_cell.angle_beta   90.00
_cell.angle_gamma   90.00
#
_symmetry.space_group_name_H-M   'P 1'
#
loop_
_entity.id
_entity.type
_entity.pdbx_description
1 polymer ?
#
loop_
_entity_poly.entity_id
_entity_poly.type
_entity_poly.pdbx_seq_one_letter_code
_entity_poly.pdbx_strand_id
1 'polypeptide(L)'
;MPKQFELLVWDWDGTLMDSAATIVASIQAASRDIGADEPSEAAARHIIGLGLNEAIAALFPDMEAADYSRLAERYRVHFMAQDAGIPLFAGAEEAIRELHAEGFLLAVATGKGRRGLDRVLDHTGLRPYFHATRCADESFSKPHPQMLLELMERLGATPDKTLMIGDTSHDLQMAANAGVPSLGAAYGAHPREGLLGFAPLACAETFGELHQWLRENA
;
A
#
# COMPACT_ATOMS: atom_id res chain seq x y z
N MET A 1 -8.46 4.24 28.64
CA MET A 1 -7.08 4.78 28.69
C MET A 1 -6.91 5.70 27.47
N PRO A 2 -6.01 6.70 27.47
CA PRO A 2 -5.73 7.44 26.25
C PRO A 2 -5.20 6.49 25.17
N LYS A 3 -5.66 6.65 23.93
CA LYS A 3 -5.14 5.90 22.78
C LYS A 3 -3.66 6.23 22.57
N GLN A 4 -2.87 5.22 22.20
CA GLN A 4 -1.45 5.43 21.91
C GLN A 4 -1.31 6.22 20.62
N PHE A 5 -2.09 5.88 19.60
CA PHE A 5 -2.14 6.52 18.29
C PHE A 5 -3.47 7.24 18.06
N GLU A 6 -3.42 8.28 17.25
CA GLU A 6 -4.60 9.05 16.82
C GLU A 6 -4.85 8.85 15.32
N LEU A 7 -3.77 8.73 14.53
CA LEU A 7 -3.81 8.55 13.09
C LEU A 7 -3.28 7.17 12.68
N LEU A 8 -4.12 6.39 12.01
CA LEU A 8 -3.74 5.12 11.38
C LEU A 8 -3.67 5.33 9.86
N VAL A 9 -2.47 5.21 9.30
CA VAL A 9 -2.23 5.33 7.85
C VAL A 9 -2.03 3.94 7.26
N TRP A 10 -2.87 3.59 6.31
CA TRP A 10 -2.87 2.28 5.67
C TRP A 10 -2.26 2.36 4.28
N ASP A 11 -1.38 1.42 3.92
CA ASP A 11 -1.30 1.04 2.52
C ASP A 11 -2.58 0.29 2.10
N TRP A 12 -2.76 0.08 0.80
CA TRP A 12 -3.93 -0.57 0.26
C TRP A 12 -3.64 -1.89 -0.46
N ASP A 13 -2.61 -1.99 -1.31
CA ASP A 13 -2.41 -3.18 -2.17
C ASP A 13 -1.55 -4.16 -1.41
N GLY A 14 -2.08 -5.33 -1.06
CA GLY A 14 -1.38 -6.29 -0.20
C GLY A 14 -1.58 -6.02 1.30
N THR A 15 -2.18 -4.88 1.67
CA THR A 15 -2.50 -4.56 3.07
C THR A 15 -3.99 -4.66 3.38
N LEU A 16 -4.85 -3.91 2.67
CA LEU A 16 -6.32 -3.98 2.82
C LEU A 16 -6.97 -4.83 1.73
N MET A 17 -6.37 -4.82 0.54
CA MET A 17 -6.86 -5.50 -0.66
C MET A 17 -5.90 -6.62 -1.05
N ASP A 18 -6.44 -7.82 -1.33
CA ASP A 18 -5.64 -9.00 -1.70
C ASP A 18 -5.25 -8.96 -3.20
N SER A 19 -4.45 -7.95 -3.56
CA SER A 19 -4.16 -7.61 -4.95
C SER A 19 -2.79 -8.08 -5.45
N ALA A 20 -1.94 -8.64 -4.58
CA ALA A 20 -0.55 -8.93 -4.91
C ALA A 20 -0.40 -9.87 -6.11
N ALA A 21 -1.17 -10.97 -6.13
CA ALA A 21 -1.16 -11.92 -7.24
C ALA A 21 -1.63 -11.27 -8.57
N THR A 22 -2.64 -10.40 -8.51
CA THR A 22 -3.16 -9.70 -9.69
C THR A 22 -2.17 -8.69 -10.23
N ILE A 23 -1.44 -7.99 -9.36
CA ILE A 23 -0.37 -7.05 -9.76
C ILE A 23 0.75 -7.80 -10.48
N VAL A 24 1.21 -8.92 -9.91
CA VAL A 24 2.22 -9.79 -10.53
C VAL A 24 1.77 -10.27 -11.90
N ALA A 25 0.56 -10.82 -12.00
CA ALA A 25 0.03 -11.31 -13.27
C ALA A 25 -0.10 -10.18 -14.30
N SER A 26 -0.50 -8.98 -13.87
CA SER A 26 -0.67 -7.81 -14.74
C SER A 26 0.64 -7.29 -15.31
N ILE A 27 1.70 -7.21 -14.49
CA ILE A 27 3.01 -6.74 -14.96
C ILE A 27 3.66 -7.77 -15.88
N GLN A 28 3.55 -9.06 -15.58
CA GLN A 28 4.04 -10.13 -16.45
C GLN A 28 3.33 -10.16 -17.80
N ALA A 29 1.99 -10.02 -17.80
CA ALA A 29 1.22 -9.93 -19.03
C ALA A 29 1.57 -8.67 -19.85
N ALA A 30 1.80 -7.54 -19.18
CA ALA A 30 2.24 -6.32 -19.85
C ALA A 30 3.62 -6.46 -20.48
N SER A 31 4.58 -7.11 -19.81
CA SER A 31 5.90 -7.40 -20.36
C SER A 31 5.80 -8.25 -21.63
N ARG A 32 4.98 -9.31 -21.62
CA ARG A 32 4.75 -10.17 -22.78
C ARG A 32 4.17 -9.42 -23.98
N ASP A 33 3.24 -8.49 -23.74
CA ASP A 33 2.61 -7.71 -24.82
C ASP A 33 3.58 -6.81 -25.58
N ILE A 34 4.63 -6.31 -24.91
CA ILE A 34 5.61 -5.42 -25.53
C ILE A 34 6.90 -6.13 -25.94
N GLY A 35 7.03 -7.43 -25.64
CA GLY A 35 8.22 -8.22 -25.91
C GLY A 35 9.39 -7.94 -24.97
N ALA A 36 9.12 -7.40 -23.78
CA ALA A 36 10.13 -7.23 -22.73
C ALA A 36 10.34 -8.55 -21.97
N ASP A 37 11.47 -8.65 -21.28
CA ASP A 37 11.72 -9.79 -20.38
C ASP A 37 10.62 -9.87 -19.31
N GLU A 38 10.17 -11.09 -19.02
CA GLU A 38 9.15 -11.31 -18.00
C GLU A 38 9.80 -11.35 -16.61
N PRO A 39 9.41 -10.49 -15.67
CA PRO A 39 9.98 -10.51 -14.33
C PRO A 39 9.54 -11.76 -13.58
N SER A 40 10.43 -12.29 -12.74
CA SER A 40 10.06 -13.36 -11.81
C SER A 40 8.96 -12.89 -10.85
N GLU A 41 8.17 -13.83 -10.32
CA GLU A 41 7.14 -13.49 -9.32
C GLU A 41 7.74 -12.74 -8.13
N ALA A 42 8.91 -13.15 -7.64
CA ALA A 42 9.59 -12.48 -6.54
C ALA A 42 9.96 -11.02 -6.88
N ALA A 43 10.50 -10.76 -8.09
CA ALA A 43 10.81 -9.41 -8.53
C ALA A 43 9.55 -8.54 -8.69
N ALA A 44 8.51 -9.10 -9.30
CA ALA A 44 7.22 -8.43 -9.48
C ALA A 44 6.53 -8.12 -8.14
N ARG A 45 6.59 -9.03 -7.16
CA ARG A 45 6.10 -8.78 -5.80
C ARG A 45 6.89 -7.68 -5.10
N HIS A 46 8.20 -7.65 -5.30
CA HIS A 46 9.06 -6.70 -4.60
C HIS A 46 8.77 -5.24 -4.98
N ILE A 47 8.25 -4.97 -6.18
CA ILE A 47 7.89 -3.61 -6.60
C ILE A 47 6.48 -3.16 -6.17
N ILE A 48 5.69 -4.04 -5.56
CA ILE A 48 4.37 -3.67 -5.01
C ILE A 48 4.59 -2.59 -3.94
N GLY A 49 3.66 -1.63 -3.87
CA GLY A 49 3.75 -0.47 -2.98
C GLY A 49 4.43 0.75 -3.63
N LEU A 50 5.22 0.56 -4.68
CA LEU A 50 5.80 1.66 -5.46
C LEU A 50 4.78 2.26 -6.45
N GLY A 51 5.02 3.50 -6.82
CA GLY A 51 4.42 4.13 -8.00
C GLY A 51 4.81 3.40 -9.28
N LEU A 52 3.92 3.40 -10.28
CA LEU A 52 4.11 2.59 -11.49
C LEU A 52 5.41 2.93 -12.24
N ASN A 53 5.81 4.21 -12.27
CA ASN A 53 7.04 4.62 -12.95
C ASN A 53 8.27 4.08 -12.20
N GLU A 54 8.30 4.19 -10.88
CA GLU A 54 9.37 3.66 -10.04
C GLU A 54 9.42 2.13 -10.09
N ALA A 55 8.27 1.47 -10.11
CA ALA A 55 8.16 0.02 -10.24
C ALA A 55 8.73 -0.47 -11.58
N ILE A 56 8.39 0.19 -12.69
CA ILE A 56 8.94 -0.14 -14.01
C ILE A 56 10.45 0.10 -14.03
N ALA A 57 10.92 1.22 -13.48
CA ALA A 57 12.36 1.51 -13.43
C ALA A 57 13.15 0.49 -12.60
N ALA A 58 12.56 -0.02 -11.52
CA ALA A 58 13.17 -1.05 -10.70
C ALA A 58 13.21 -2.42 -11.40
N LEU A 59 12.17 -2.78 -12.15
CA LEU A 59 12.10 -4.06 -12.88
C LEU A 59 12.93 -4.05 -14.17
N PHE A 60 12.99 -2.90 -14.84
CA PHE A 60 13.55 -2.76 -16.18
C PHE A 60 14.52 -1.57 -16.25
N PRO A 61 15.66 -1.62 -15.54
CA PRO A 61 16.61 -0.50 -15.45
C PRO A 61 17.19 -0.09 -16.81
N ASP A 62 17.33 -1.04 -17.73
CA ASP A 62 17.90 -0.83 -19.07
C ASP A 62 16.82 -0.59 -20.16
N MET A 63 15.55 -0.41 -19.77
CA MET A 63 14.47 -0.17 -20.73
C MET A 63 14.57 1.21 -21.35
N GLU A 64 14.37 1.29 -22.66
CA GLU A 64 14.30 2.55 -23.39
C GLU A 64 13.08 3.37 -22.96
N ALA A 65 13.23 4.69 -22.82
CA ALA A 65 12.16 5.58 -22.36
C ALA A 65 10.88 5.51 -23.23
N ALA A 66 11.01 5.13 -24.50
CA ALA A 66 9.87 4.94 -25.40
C ALA A 66 8.97 3.77 -24.98
N ASP A 67 9.54 2.70 -24.42
CA ASP A 67 8.81 1.48 -24.04
C ASP A 67 8.20 1.54 -22.64
N TYR A 68 8.67 2.45 -21.77
CA TYR A 68 8.04 2.72 -20.47
C TYR A 68 6.55 3.05 -20.60
N SER A 69 6.23 3.94 -21.53
CA SER A 69 4.85 4.39 -21.75
C SER A 69 3.95 3.24 -22.21
N ARG A 70 4.47 2.38 -23.10
CA ARG A 70 3.79 1.19 -23.61
C ARG A 70 3.57 0.16 -22.50
N LEU A 71 4.60 -0.15 -21.70
CA LEU A 71 4.47 -1.08 -20.58
C LEU A 71 3.44 -0.58 -19.56
N ALA A 72 3.52 0.69 -19.19
CA ALA A 72 2.58 1.30 -18.25
C ALA A 72 1.13 1.28 -18.76
N GLU A 73 0.93 1.50 -20.07
CA GLU A 73 -0.38 1.35 -20.70
C GLU A 73 -0.88 -0.09 -20.64
N ARG A 74 -0.06 -1.06 -21.05
CA ARG A 74 -0.43 -2.49 -21.03
C ARG A 74 -0.71 -2.98 -19.61
N TYR A 75 0.08 -2.56 -18.62
CA TYR A 75 -0.16 -2.84 -17.22
C TYR A 75 -1.54 -2.35 -16.77
N ARG A 76 -1.88 -1.10 -17.07
CA ARG A 76 -3.20 -0.53 -16.72
C ARG A 76 -4.34 -1.32 -17.36
N VAL A 77 -4.19 -1.77 -18.61
CA VAL A 77 -5.19 -2.61 -19.29
C VAL A 77 -5.41 -3.93 -18.53
N HIS A 78 -4.33 -4.66 -18.22
CA HIS A 78 -4.42 -5.96 -17.54
C HIS A 78 -4.94 -5.83 -16.11
N PHE A 79 -4.49 -4.81 -15.39
CA PHE A 79 -4.92 -4.58 -14.00
C PHE A 79 -6.39 -4.14 -13.95
N MET A 80 -6.81 -3.18 -14.79
CA MET A 80 -8.19 -2.70 -14.80
C MET A 80 -9.20 -3.79 -15.18
N ALA A 81 -8.80 -4.75 -16.03
CA ALA A 81 -9.66 -5.87 -16.42
C ALA A 81 -10.01 -6.80 -15.23
N GLN A 82 -9.17 -6.81 -14.18
CA GLN A 82 -9.30 -7.72 -13.05
C GLN A 82 -9.66 -7.01 -11.74
N ASP A 83 -9.37 -5.71 -11.64
CA ASP A 83 -9.42 -4.99 -10.36
C ASP A 83 -10.78 -4.99 -9.67
N ALA A 84 -11.90 -4.94 -10.41
CA ALA A 84 -13.23 -5.00 -9.81
C ALA A 84 -13.56 -6.37 -9.17
N GLY A 85 -12.77 -7.40 -9.44
CA GLY A 85 -12.92 -8.74 -8.86
C GLY A 85 -11.96 -9.04 -7.71
N ILE A 86 -11.05 -8.12 -7.38
CA ILE A 86 -10.08 -8.34 -6.31
C ILE A 86 -10.77 -8.04 -4.96
N PRO A 87 -10.81 -9.00 -4.02
CA PRO A 87 -11.46 -8.79 -2.73
C PRO A 87 -10.58 -7.98 -1.77
N LEU A 88 -11.24 -7.37 -0.78
CA LEU A 88 -10.56 -7.00 0.47
C LEU A 88 -10.12 -8.27 1.21
N PHE A 89 -9.10 -8.17 2.04
CA PHE A 89 -8.81 -9.25 2.98
C PHE A 89 -10.00 -9.47 3.91
N ALA A 90 -10.23 -10.74 4.30
CA ALA A 90 -11.35 -11.09 5.17
C ALA A 90 -11.27 -10.33 6.50
N GLY A 91 -12.34 -9.61 6.85
CA GLY A 91 -12.42 -8.77 8.04
C GLY A 91 -11.91 -7.34 7.88
N ALA A 92 -11.37 -6.96 6.71
CA ALA A 92 -10.81 -5.62 6.52
C ALA A 92 -11.87 -4.52 6.47
N GLU A 93 -13.02 -4.77 5.85
CA GLU A 93 -14.12 -3.79 5.85
C GLU A 93 -14.59 -3.53 7.28
N GLU A 94 -14.86 -4.60 8.05
CA GLU A 94 -15.33 -4.52 9.42
C GLU A 94 -14.32 -3.78 10.31
N ALA A 95 -13.03 -4.10 10.20
CA ALA A 95 -11.98 -3.44 10.99
C ALA A 95 -11.89 -1.94 10.71
N ILE A 96 -11.94 -1.51 9.44
CA ILE A 96 -11.92 -0.08 9.08
C ILE A 96 -13.13 0.65 9.68
N ARG A 97 -14.32 0.02 9.64
CA ARG A 97 -15.55 0.58 10.20
C ARG A 97 -15.49 0.70 11.72
N GLU A 98 -14.98 -0.33 12.39
CA GLU A 98 -14.81 -0.36 13.85
C GLU A 98 -13.81 0.72 14.29
N LEU A 99 -12.63 0.78 13.70
CA LEU A 99 -11.60 1.77 14.05
C LEU A 99 -12.09 3.22 13.81
N HIS A 100 -12.83 3.45 12.73
CA HIS A 100 -13.46 4.75 12.50
C HIS A 100 -14.50 5.08 13.58
N ALA A 101 -15.36 4.13 13.95
CA ALA A 101 -16.38 4.31 14.99
C ALA A 101 -15.77 4.57 16.38
N GLU A 102 -14.57 4.03 16.63
CA GLU A 102 -13.79 4.30 17.84
C GLU A 102 -13.10 5.68 17.82
N GLY A 103 -13.20 6.42 16.71
CA GLY A 103 -12.69 7.80 16.59
C GLY A 103 -11.22 7.90 16.19
N PHE A 104 -10.62 6.86 15.62
CA PHE A 104 -9.32 7.01 14.96
C PHE A 104 -9.46 7.86 13.69
N LEU A 105 -8.46 8.71 13.44
CA LEU A 105 -8.28 9.29 12.11
C LEU A 105 -7.69 8.20 11.22
N LEU A 106 -8.39 7.88 10.13
CA LEU A 106 -7.93 6.89 9.16
C LEU A 106 -7.48 7.58 7.88
N ALA A 107 -6.33 7.18 7.35
CA ALA A 107 -5.82 7.66 6.08
C ALA A 107 -5.23 6.53 5.22
N VAL A 108 -5.04 6.82 3.93
CA VAL A 108 -4.37 5.92 2.98
C VAL A 108 -3.11 6.57 2.41
N ALA A 109 -1.99 5.85 2.38
CA ALA A 109 -0.77 6.21 1.65
C ALA A 109 -0.38 5.06 0.70
N THR A 110 -0.58 5.25 -0.60
CA THR A 110 -0.55 4.14 -1.58
C THR A 110 0.29 4.43 -2.82
N GLY A 111 0.94 3.38 -3.35
CA GLY A 111 1.63 3.40 -4.65
C GLY A 111 0.70 3.51 -5.87
N LYS A 112 -0.61 3.33 -5.66
CA LYS A 112 -1.63 3.49 -6.72
C LYS A 112 -1.76 4.95 -7.14
N GLY A 113 -2.22 5.18 -8.36
CA GLY A 113 -2.68 6.50 -8.79
C GLY A 113 -4.07 6.84 -8.26
N ARG A 114 -4.38 8.14 -8.16
CA ARG A 114 -5.64 8.69 -7.63
C ARG A 114 -6.89 8.03 -8.20
N ARG A 115 -6.96 7.92 -9.53
CA ARG A 115 -8.11 7.29 -10.22
C ARG A 115 -8.32 5.82 -9.81
N GLY A 116 -7.23 5.09 -9.57
CA GLY A 116 -7.28 3.70 -9.13
C GLY A 116 -7.83 3.60 -7.71
N LEU A 117 -7.26 4.40 -6.79
CA LEU A 117 -7.72 4.44 -5.40
C LEU A 117 -9.19 4.86 -5.28
N ASP A 118 -9.61 5.89 -6.02
CA ASP A 118 -11.00 6.36 -5.96
C ASP A 118 -11.99 5.26 -6.35
N ARG A 119 -11.69 4.53 -7.42
CA ARG A 119 -12.55 3.44 -7.89
C ARG A 119 -12.69 2.33 -6.86
N VAL A 120 -11.59 1.88 -6.24
CA VAL A 120 -11.63 0.79 -5.26
C VAL A 120 -12.30 1.25 -3.95
N LEU A 121 -12.11 2.51 -3.55
CA LEU A 121 -12.83 3.10 -2.40
C LEU A 121 -14.35 3.15 -2.64
N ASP A 122 -14.78 3.49 -3.86
CA ASP A 122 -16.20 3.52 -4.22
C ASP A 122 -16.79 2.11 -4.32
N HIS A 123 -16.04 1.18 -4.91
CA HIS A 123 -16.47 -0.22 -5.07
C HIS A 123 -16.61 -0.95 -3.73
N THR A 124 -15.66 -0.73 -2.82
CA THR A 124 -15.66 -1.34 -1.47
C THR A 124 -16.57 -0.59 -0.49
N GLY A 125 -17.05 0.61 -0.85
CA GLY A 125 -17.83 1.45 0.06
C GLY A 125 -17.02 2.03 1.23
N LEU A 126 -15.68 1.95 1.19
CA LEU A 126 -14.82 2.39 2.28
C LEU A 126 -14.50 3.90 2.28
N ARG A 127 -14.82 4.62 1.19
CA ARG A 127 -14.55 6.08 1.09
C ARG A 127 -14.95 6.89 2.33
N PRO A 128 -16.15 6.71 2.93
CA PRO A 128 -16.58 7.56 4.03
C PRO A 128 -15.76 7.42 5.32
N TYR A 129 -14.97 6.35 5.47
CA TYR A 129 -14.21 6.09 6.69
C TYR A 129 -12.80 6.68 6.66
N PHE A 130 -12.27 7.04 5.48
CA PHE A 130 -10.94 7.62 5.34
C PHE A 130 -11.01 9.15 5.28
N HIS A 131 -10.33 9.80 6.23
CA HIS A 131 -10.31 11.25 6.41
C HIS A 131 -9.39 11.94 5.39
N ALA A 132 -8.30 11.28 4.99
CA ALA A 132 -7.38 11.77 3.98
C ALA A 132 -6.70 10.62 3.23
N THR A 133 -6.23 10.89 2.01
CA THR A 133 -5.49 9.90 1.22
C THR A 133 -4.38 10.59 0.42
N ARG A 134 -3.32 9.84 0.11
CA ARG A 134 -2.22 10.21 -0.78
C ARG A 134 -1.86 9.07 -1.73
N CYS A 135 -1.73 9.42 -3.00
CA CYS A 135 -1.42 8.53 -4.11
C CYS A 135 -0.05 8.87 -4.71
N ALA A 136 0.54 7.92 -5.45
CA ALA A 136 1.85 8.11 -6.07
C ALA A 136 1.89 9.17 -7.18
N ASP A 137 0.75 9.57 -7.73
CA ASP A 137 0.63 10.66 -8.72
C ASP A 137 0.40 12.04 -8.09
N GLU A 138 0.35 12.12 -6.76
CA GLU A 138 0.12 13.35 -5.99
C GLU A 138 1.30 13.73 -5.08
N SER A 139 2.25 12.81 -4.90
CA SER A 139 3.35 12.91 -3.93
C SER A 139 4.56 12.11 -4.42
N PHE A 140 5.72 12.27 -3.79
CA PHE A 140 6.84 11.36 -4.05
C PHE A 140 6.45 9.92 -3.68
N SER A 141 6.89 8.98 -4.52
CA SER A 141 6.70 7.54 -4.33
C SER A 141 7.42 7.03 -3.07
N LYS A 142 6.94 5.91 -2.52
CA LYS A 142 7.63 5.23 -1.41
C LYS A 142 9.04 4.83 -1.86
N PRO A 143 10.07 4.88 -1.00
CA PRO A 143 10.00 5.09 0.46
C PRO A 143 10.14 6.56 0.88
N HIS A 144 9.90 7.53 0.00
CA HIS A 144 9.98 8.95 0.38
C HIS A 144 8.89 9.28 1.41
N PRO A 145 9.19 10.00 2.51
CA PRO A 145 8.26 10.19 3.63
C PRO A 145 7.09 11.14 3.34
N GLN A 146 7.05 11.79 2.18
CA GLN A 146 6.16 12.92 1.90
C GLN A 146 4.68 12.57 2.06
N MET A 147 4.23 11.37 1.65
CA MET A 147 2.83 10.98 1.84
C MET A 147 2.43 11.03 3.32
N LEU A 148 3.27 10.51 4.22
CA LEU A 148 3.02 10.54 5.66
C LEU A 148 3.06 11.96 6.23
N LEU A 149 4.05 12.77 5.81
CA LEU A 149 4.19 14.15 6.26
C LEU A 149 2.95 14.98 5.89
N GLU A 150 2.46 14.87 4.66
CA GLU A 150 1.28 15.59 4.19
C GLU A 150 -0.02 15.10 4.86
N LEU A 151 -0.13 13.80 5.14
CA LEU A 151 -1.28 13.25 5.86
C LEU A 151 -1.33 13.73 7.30
N MET A 152 -0.18 13.69 8.00
CA MET A 152 -0.05 14.22 9.36
C MET A 152 -0.35 15.72 9.41
N GLU A 153 0.22 16.51 8.51
CA GLU A 153 -0.06 17.95 8.42
C GLU A 153 -1.55 18.23 8.22
N ARG A 154 -2.19 17.52 7.26
CA ARG A 154 -3.61 17.71 6.94
C ARG A 154 -4.53 17.35 8.10
N LEU A 155 -4.16 16.34 8.88
CA LEU A 155 -5.00 15.77 9.94
C LEU A 155 -4.62 16.28 11.35
N GLY A 156 -3.57 17.10 11.46
CA GLY A 156 -3.11 17.64 12.73
C GLY A 156 -2.45 16.62 13.66
N ALA A 157 -1.92 15.53 13.11
CA ALA A 157 -1.25 14.47 13.88
C ALA A 157 0.26 14.69 13.95
N THR A 158 0.90 14.14 14.97
CA THR A 158 2.37 14.12 15.11
C THR A 158 2.93 12.72 14.80
N PRO A 159 4.24 12.61 14.50
CA PRO A 159 4.84 11.30 14.19
C PRO A 159 4.66 10.26 15.30
N ASP A 160 4.76 10.65 16.58
CA ASP A 160 4.58 9.76 17.73
C ASP A 160 3.12 9.32 17.95
N LYS A 161 2.16 9.99 17.31
CA LYS A 161 0.73 9.68 17.33
C LYS A 161 0.21 9.07 16.04
N THR A 162 1.10 8.77 15.11
CA THR A 162 0.79 8.19 13.81
C THR A 162 1.31 6.77 13.74
N LEU A 163 0.57 5.85 13.12
CA LEU A 163 1.03 4.49 12.84
C LEU A 163 0.89 4.21 11.33
N MET A 164 1.99 3.82 10.69
CA MET A 164 1.96 3.32 9.31
C MET A 164 1.73 1.82 9.28
N ILE A 165 0.73 1.34 8.55
CA ILE A 165 0.43 -0.07 8.37
C ILE A 165 0.67 -0.43 6.90
N GLY A 166 1.54 -1.41 6.64
CA GLY A 166 1.88 -1.81 5.27
C GLY A 166 2.52 -3.19 5.17
N ASP A 167 2.47 -3.77 3.98
CA ASP A 167 2.96 -5.12 3.67
C ASP A 167 4.30 -5.13 2.93
N THR A 168 4.90 -3.97 2.70
CA THR A 168 6.15 -3.85 1.95
C THR A 168 7.26 -3.19 2.76
N SER A 169 8.51 -3.52 2.44
CA SER A 169 9.68 -2.78 2.94
C SER A 169 9.60 -1.28 2.63
N HIS A 170 8.93 -0.92 1.54
CA HIS A 170 8.78 0.47 1.10
C HIS A 170 7.89 1.28 2.05
N ASP A 171 6.84 0.65 2.60
CA ASP A 171 5.98 1.24 3.63
C ASP A 171 6.73 1.51 4.92
N LEU A 172 7.45 0.49 5.40
CA LEU A 172 8.15 0.55 6.66
C LEU A 172 9.36 1.50 6.58
N GLN A 173 10.06 1.56 5.45
CA GLN A 173 11.10 2.54 5.21
C GLN A 173 10.53 3.96 5.08
N MET A 174 9.36 4.14 4.45
CA MET A 174 8.64 5.43 4.42
C MET A 174 8.30 5.90 5.84
N ALA A 175 7.80 5.00 6.69
CA ALA A 175 7.51 5.26 8.10
C ALA A 175 8.76 5.69 8.87
N ALA A 176 9.86 4.92 8.73
CA ALA A 176 11.14 5.24 9.35
C ALA A 176 11.68 6.60 8.91
N ASN A 177 11.59 6.92 7.60
CA ASN A 177 12.00 8.22 7.05
C ASN A 177 11.15 9.38 7.57
N ALA A 178 9.89 9.12 7.95
CA ALA A 178 8.98 10.11 8.53
C ALA A 178 9.07 10.18 10.07
N GLY A 179 9.85 9.32 10.72
CA GLY A 179 9.91 9.20 12.17
C GLY A 179 8.63 8.61 12.79
N VAL A 180 7.87 7.85 12.01
CA VAL A 180 6.57 7.26 12.36
C VAL A 180 6.76 5.77 12.67
N PRO A 181 6.21 5.23 13.78
CA PRO A 181 6.22 3.80 14.02
C PRO A 181 5.41 3.05 12.96
N SER A 182 5.74 1.78 12.73
CA SER A 182 5.08 0.96 11.71
C SER A 182 4.60 -0.38 12.24
N LEU A 183 3.60 -0.94 11.56
CA LEU A 183 3.08 -2.29 11.74
C LEU A 183 3.18 -3.04 10.40
N GLY A 184 3.87 -4.18 10.41
CA GLY A 184 4.08 -4.98 9.20
C GLY A 184 2.95 -5.98 8.95
N ALA A 185 2.45 -6.03 7.72
CA ALA A 185 1.49 -7.03 7.25
C ALA A 185 2.21 -8.13 6.44
N ALA A 186 2.64 -9.21 7.09
CA ALA A 186 3.39 -10.31 6.45
C ALA A 186 2.53 -11.24 5.57
N TYR A 187 1.22 -10.98 5.47
CA TYR A 187 0.31 -11.69 4.58
C TYR A 187 0.26 -11.12 3.14
N GLY A 188 0.92 -9.98 2.89
CA GLY A 188 0.88 -9.28 1.60
C GLY A 188 2.04 -9.62 0.66
N ALA A 189 2.67 -8.58 0.11
CA ALA A 189 3.64 -8.70 -0.97
C ALA A 189 5.04 -9.12 -0.52
N HIS A 190 5.55 -8.59 0.60
CA HIS A 190 6.91 -8.87 1.07
C HIS A 190 6.91 -9.87 2.23
N PRO A 191 7.93 -10.76 2.31
CA PRO A 191 8.01 -11.75 3.37
C PRO A 191 8.33 -11.10 4.72
N ARG A 192 7.89 -11.75 5.81
CA ARG A 192 8.10 -11.32 7.20
C ARG A 192 9.54 -10.88 7.47
N GLU A 193 10.52 -11.68 7.05
CA GLU A 193 11.94 -11.42 7.29
C GLU A 193 12.38 -10.07 6.70
N GLY A 194 11.85 -9.71 5.53
CA GLY A 194 12.12 -8.42 4.90
C GLY A 194 11.53 -7.25 5.69
N LEU A 195 10.35 -7.44 6.29
CA LEU A 195 9.68 -6.42 7.10
C LEU A 195 10.38 -6.21 8.46
N LEU A 196 10.82 -7.29 9.11
CA LEU A 196 11.49 -7.21 10.42
C LEU A 196 12.79 -6.38 10.39
N GLY A 197 13.44 -6.27 9.24
CA GLY A 197 14.63 -5.42 9.04
C GLY A 197 14.40 -3.93 9.33
N PHE A 198 13.14 -3.47 9.33
CA PHE A 198 12.76 -2.08 9.58
C PHE A 198 12.22 -1.84 11.00
N ALA A 199 12.35 -2.83 11.89
CA ALA A 199 11.91 -2.77 13.28
C ALA A 199 10.45 -2.28 13.48
N PRO A 200 9.45 -2.87 12.80
CA PRO A 200 8.05 -2.54 13.06
C PRO A 200 7.67 -2.95 14.49
N LEU A 201 6.66 -2.29 15.08
CA LEU A 201 6.18 -2.58 16.43
C LEU A 201 5.68 -4.02 16.58
N ALA A 202 5.10 -4.55 15.51
CA ALA A 202 4.80 -5.96 15.34
C ALA A 202 4.73 -6.31 13.84
N CYS A 203 4.67 -7.60 13.55
CA CYS A 203 4.46 -8.09 12.20
C CYS A 203 3.45 -9.24 12.25
N ALA A 204 2.30 -9.05 11.60
CA ALA A 204 1.15 -9.95 11.64
C ALA A 204 1.11 -10.84 10.39
N GLU A 205 0.85 -12.13 10.56
CA GLU A 205 0.80 -13.13 9.48
C GLU A 205 -0.59 -13.24 8.85
N THR A 206 -1.59 -12.60 9.45
CA THR A 206 -2.95 -12.52 8.90
C THR A 206 -3.57 -11.16 9.19
N PHE A 207 -4.59 -10.77 8.41
CA PHE A 207 -5.35 -9.55 8.68
C PHE A 207 -6.01 -9.59 10.07
N GLY A 208 -6.49 -10.77 10.50
CA GLY A 208 -7.10 -10.94 11.83
C GLY A 208 -6.12 -10.67 12.98
N GLU A 209 -4.89 -11.16 12.88
CA GLU A 209 -3.83 -10.86 13.85
C GLU A 209 -3.48 -9.36 13.87
N LEU A 210 -3.42 -8.73 12.70
CA LEU A 210 -3.17 -7.30 12.58
C LEU A 210 -4.26 -6.48 13.27
N HIS A 211 -5.53 -6.81 13.01
CA HIS A 211 -6.66 -6.15 13.63
C HIS A 211 -6.69 -6.37 15.14
N GLN A 212 -6.42 -7.59 15.61
CA GLN A 212 -6.31 -7.87 17.04
C GLN A 212 -5.23 -7.01 17.70
N TRP A 213 -4.06 -6.91 17.08
CA TRP A 213 -2.96 -6.08 17.60
C TRP A 213 -3.39 -4.61 17.75
N LEU A 214 -4.08 -4.05 16.77
CA LEU A 214 -4.58 -2.67 16.83
C LEU A 214 -5.55 -2.48 18.00
N ARG A 215 -6.47 -3.43 18.24
CA ARG A 215 -7.43 -3.33 19.36
C ARG A 215 -6.77 -3.36 20.74
N GLU A 216 -5.64 -4.04 20.85
CA GLU A 216 -4.91 -4.19 22.12
C GLU A 216 -3.91 -3.06 22.38
N ASN A 217 -3.40 -2.40 21.33
CA ASN A 217 -2.24 -1.52 21.42
C ASN A 217 -2.44 -0.10 20.85
N ALA A 218 -3.49 0.17 20.05
CA ALA A 218 -3.66 1.46 19.38
C ALA A 218 -4.34 2.55 20.22
#